data_AF-A0A834EU78-F1
#
_entry.id   AF-A0A834EU78-F1
#
_cell.length_a   1.000
_cell.length_b   1.000
_cell.length_c   1.000
_cell.angle_alpha   90.00
_cell.angle_beta   90.00
_cell.angle_gamma   90.00
#
_symmetry.space_group_name_H-M   'P 1'
#
loop_
_entity.id
_entity.type
_entity.pdbx_description
1 polymer ?
#
loop_
_entity_poly.entity_id
_entity_poly.type
_entity_poly.pdbx_seq_one_letter_code
_entity_poly.pdbx_strand_id
1 'polypeptide(L)'
;MGGCQISFTVAIDFTASNGDPRSSQSLHCLSPRQPNHYLQALRAVGGICQDYDSDKRFPAFGFGARIPPNFEVSHDFAINFEPENPECEEISGVIAAYRRCLPQIQLYGPTNVAPIINRVAGPAQREQSTGQATKYSVLLVLTDGVVSDMAETRTAIVRASRLPMSIIIVGVGNADFTDMRLLDGDDGPLRCPRGVPAARDIVQFVPFRDFKDAAPSALAKCVLAEVPRQVVEYYASQGISPGVPRPCTPATTPSPSP
;
A
#
# COMPACT_ATOMS: atom_id res chain seq x y z
N MET A 1 10.49 1.47 -18.57
CA MET A 1 11.28 1.22 -17.35
C MET A 1 12.33 0.17 -17.67
N GLY A 2 13.58 0.41 -17.28
CA GLY A 2 14.76 -0.39 -17.66
C GLY A 2 14.86 -1.76 -16.99
N GLY A 3 13.88 -2.64 -17.19
CA GLY A 3 13.87 -4.00 -16.62
C GLY A 3 13.58 -4.09 -15.10
N CYS A 4 13.45 -2.96 -14.41
CA CYS A 4 13.01 -2.86 -13.02
C CYS A 4 11.51 -3.18 -12.90
N GLN A 5 11.17 -4.09 -11.99
CA GLN A 5 9.80 -4.50 -11.69
C GLN A 5 9.25 -3.67 -10.53
N ILE A 6 8.07 -3.08 -10.71
CA ILE A 6 7.32 -2.47 -9.60
C ILE A 6 6.41 -3.55 -9.02
N SER A 7 6.41 -3.67 -7.70
CA SER A 7 5.57 -4.62 -6.96
C SER A 7 4.80 -3.90 -5.86
N PHE A 8 3.48 -4.05 -5.87
CA PHE A 8 2.58 -3.39 -4.95
C PHE A 8 2.18 -4.32 -3.81
N THR A 9 2.28 -3.82 -2.58
CA THR A 9 1.73 -4.46 -1.37
C THR A 9 0.56 -3.63 -0.86
N VAL A 10 -0.56 -4.27 -0.55
CA VAL A 10 -1.75 -3.61 -0.02
C VAL A 10 -1.82 -3.81 1.49
N ALA A 11 -2.06 -2.74 2.23
CA ALA A 11 -2.30 -2.74 3.67
C ALA A 11 -3.65 -2.09 3.98
N ILE A 12 -4.51 -2.81 4.68
CA ILE A 12 -5.87 -2.37 5.02
C ILE A 12 -5.98 -2.16 6.52
N ASP A 13 -6.41 -0.98 6.90
CA ASP A 13 -6.76 -0.63 8.27
C ASP A 13 -8.04 -1.37 8.67
N PHE A 14 -7.98 -2.13 9.77
CA PHE A 14 -9.11 -2.83 10.38
C PHE A 14 -9.32 -2.37 11.83
N THR A 15 -9.05 -1.09 12.11
CA THR A 15 -9.22 -0.54 13.45
C THR A 15 -10.67 -0.21 13.78
N ALA A 16 -10.97 -0.13 15.07
CA ALA A 16 -12.31 0.11 15.60
C ALA A 16 -12.86 1.51 15.28
N SER A 17 -12.02 2.48 14.89
CA SER A 17 -12.47 3.80 14.43
C SER A 17 -13.35 3.73 13.19
N ASN A 18 -13.19 2.67 12.38
CA ASN A 18 -14.03 2.38 11.22
C ASN A 18 -15.48 2.00 11.57
N GLY A 19 -15.77 1.72 12.84
CA GLY A 19 -17.08 1.28 13.34
C GLY A 19 -17.39 -0.20 13.04
N ASP A 20 -18.34 -0.77 13.78
CA ASP A 20 -18.74 -2.18 13.66
C ASP A 20 -19.15 -2.54 12.22
N PRO A 21 -18.51 -3.50 11.54
CA PRO A 21 -18.84 -3.89 10.16
C PRO A 21 -20.30 -4.29 9.93
N ARG A 22 -21.04 -4.65 10.99
CA ARG A 22 -22.47 -4.97 10.93
C ARG A 22 -23.36 -3.72 10.87
N SER A 23 -22.83 -2.56 11.28
CA SER A 23 -23.52 -1.28 11.21
C SER A 23 -23.45 -0.72 9.79
N SER A 24 -24.58 -0.21 9.29
CA SER A 24 -24.66 0.48 8.00
C SER A 24 -23.80 1.74 7.90
N GLN A 25 -23.41 2.31 9.05
CA GLN A 25 -22.56 3.50 9.13
C GLN A 25 -21.07 3.17 9.11
N SER A 26 -20.68 1.90 9.25
CA SER A 26 -19.27 1.50 9.24
C SER A 26 -18.64 1.70 7.87
N LEU A 27 -17.38 2.15 7.86
CA LEU A 27 -16.58 2.25 6.64
C LEU A 27 -16.29 0.87 6.02
N HIS A 28 -16.42 -0.21 6.81
CA HIS A 28 -16.27 -1.59 6.38
C HIS A 28 -17.61 -2.32 6.10
N CYS A 29 -18.77 -1.66 6.21
CA CYS A 29 -20.06 -2.34 6.09
C CYS A 29 -20.23 -3.10 4.77
N LEU A 30 -20.33 -4.44 4.82
CA LEU A 30 -20.56 -5.25 3.62
C LEU A 30 -22.03 -5.24 3.24
N SER A 31 -22.43 -4.27 2.40
CA SER A 31 -23.78 -4.21 1.84
C SER A 31 -23.85 -4.93 0.49
N PRO A 32 -24.94 -5.69 0.21
CA PRO A 32 -25.17 -6.27 -1.10
C PRO A 32 -25.51 -5.23 -2.18
N ARG A 33 -25.92 -4.01 -1.79
CA ARG A 33 -26.36 -2.96 -2.72
C ARG A 33 -25.27 -1.98 -3.11
N GLN A 34 -24.36 -1.66 -2.19
CA GLN A 34 -23.32 -0.65 -2.42
C GLN A 34 -21.99 -1.12 -1.83
N PRO A 35 -20.88 -1.00 -2.57
CA PRO A 35 -19.56 -1.27 -2.00
C PRO A 35 -19.22 -0.25 -0.90
N ASN A 36 -18.56 -0.72 0.16
CA ASN A 36 -18.07 0.16 1.22
C ASN A 36 -16.89 1.03 0.76
N HIS A 37 -16.44 1.95 1.61
CA HIS A 37 -15.40 2.93 1.26
C HIS A 37 -14.07 2.25 0.91
N TYR A 38 -13.67 1.21 1.64
CA TYR A 38 -12.46 0.44 1.36
C TYR A 38 -12.57 -0.32 0.04
N LEU A 39 -13.71 -0.95 -0.26
CA LEU A 39 -13.95 -1.65 -1.53
C LEU A 39 -13.93 -0.70 -2.72
N GLN A 40 -14.47 0.51 -2.56
CA GLN A 40 -14.39 1.55 -3.60
C GLN A 40 -12.94 1.98 -3.84
N ALA A 41 -12.19 2.25 -2.77
CA ALA A 41 -10.78 2.64 -2.85
C ALA A 41 -9.90 1.52 -3.43
N LEU A 42 -10.06 0.26 -2.98
CA LEU A 42 -9.34 -0.89 -3.52
C LEU A 42 -9.61 -1.08 -5.01
N ARG A 43 -10.86 -0.95 -5.46
CA ARG A 43 -11.19 -1.07 -6.89
C ARG A 43 -10.57 0.05 -7.71
N ALA A 44 -10.71 1.29 -7.24
CA ALA A 44 -10.25 2.45 -7.98
C ALA A 44 -8.71 2.52 -7.99
N VAL A 45 -8.09 2.60 -6.81
CA VAL A 45 -6.65 2.75 -6.64
C VAL A 45 -5.91 1.47 -7.00
N GLY A 46 -6.38 0.32 -6.50
CA GLY A 46 -5.77 -0.96 -6.82
C GLY A 46 -5.82 -1.25 -8.31
N GLY A 47 -6.94 -0.98 -8.99
CA GLY A 47 -7.08 -1.18 -10.42
C GLY A 47 -6.04 -0.38 -11.21
N ILE A 48 -5.77 0.85 -10.80
CA ILE A 48 -4.70 1.68 -11.37
C ILE A 48 -3.33 1.05 -11.10
N CYS A 49 -3.02 0.69 -9.84
CA CYS A 49 -1.73 0.10 -9.47
C CYS A 49 -1.46 -1.22 -10.19
N GLN A 50 -2.50 -2.00 -10.50
CA GLN A 50 -2.40 -3.28 -11.21
C GLN A 50 -1.87 -3.15 -12.64
N ASP A 51 -2.07 -2.01 -13.29
CA ASP A 51 -1.50 -1.78 -14.62
C ASP A 51 0.01 -1.52 -14.58
N TYR A 52 0.57 -1.21 -13.39
CA TYR A 52 1.99 -0.94 -13.17
C TYR A 52 2.71 -2.09 -12.47
N ASP A 53 1.97 -2.98 -11.80
CA ASP A 53 2.52 -4.17 -11.17
C ASP A 53 2.96 -5.19 -12.23
N SER A 54 4.17 -5.73 -12.07
CA SER A 54 4.79 -6.58 -13.09
C SER A 54 4.23 -8.01 -13.15
N ASP A 55 3.80 -8.57 -12.01
CA ASP A 55 3.30 -9.94 -11.91
C ASP A 55 1.82 -10.02 -11.52
N LYS A 56 1.22 -8.88 -11.18
CA LYS A 56 -0.17 -8.75 -10.72
C LYS A 56 -0.46 -9.57 -9.48
N ARG A 57 0.56 -9.85 -8.65
CA ARG A 57 0.43 -10.55 -7.37
C ARG A 57 0.65 -9.55 -6.24
N PHE A 58 -0.38 -9.35 -5.45
CA PHE A 58 -0.40 -8.34 -4.40
C PHE A 58 -0.31 -9.02 -3.04
N PRO A 59 0.82 -8.96 -2.33
CA PRO A 59 0.82 -9.20 -0.90
C PRO A 59 -0.22 -8.30 -0.23
N ALA A 60 -1.15 -8.90 0.51
CA ALA A 60 -2.24 -8.16 1.14
C ALA A 60 -2.28 -8.39 2.65
N PHE A 61 -2.14 -7.30 3.40
CA PHE A 61 -2.05 -7.31 4.84
C PHE A 61 -3.14 -6.45 5.49
N GLY A 62 -3.49 -6.81 6.72
CA GLY A 62 -4.36 -6.04 7.59
C GLY A 62 -3.61 -5.58 8.82
N PHE A 63 -4.05 -4.47 9.42
CA PHE A 63 -3.50 -3.99 10.68
C PHE A 63 -4.56 -3.43 11.62
N GLY A 64 -4.31 -3.53 12.92
CA GLY A 64 -5.20 -2.95 13.94
C GLY A 64 -6.41 -3.82 14.29
N ALA A 65 -6.34 -5.13 14.05
CA ALA A 65 -7.41 -6.06 14.39
C ALA A 65 -6.92 -7.20 15.28
N ARG A 66 -7.86 -7.82 15.98
CA ARG A 66 -7.63 -9.10 16.67
C ARG A 66 -7.96 -10.24 15.73
N ILE A 67 -6.99 -11.13 15.52
CA ILE A 67 -7.10 -12.23 14.55
C ILE A 67 -7.31 -13.60 15.24
N PRO A 68 -8.13 -14.50 14.68
CA PRO A 68 -8.23 -15.86 15.18
C PRO A 68 -6.89 -16.60 15.04
N PRO A 69 -6.66 -17.69 15.81
CA PRO A 69 -7.57 -18.33 16.75
C PRO A 69 -7.60 -17.69 18.15
N ASN A 70 -6.53 -16.98 18.55
CA ASN A 70 -6.37 -16.49 19.92
C ASN A 70 -6.89 -15.06 20.13
N PHE A 71 -7.30 -14.38 19.04
CA PHE A 71 -7.75 -12.98 19.06
C PHE A 71 -6.70 -12.02 19.63
N GLU A 72 -5.43 -12.28 19.30
CA GLU A 72 -4.33 -11.38 19.60
C GLU A 72 -4.33 -10.21 18.61
N VAL A 73 -3.93 -9.03 19.12
CA VAL A 73 -3.83 -7.82 18.31
C VAL A 73 -2.69 -7.97 17.32
N SER A 74 -2.99 -7.80 16.04
CA SER A 74 -1.99 -7.83 14.96
C SER A 74 -2.03 -6.54 14.16
N HIS A 75 -0.85 -6.12 13.72
CA HIS A 75 -0.63 -4.92 12.93
C HIS A 75 0.01 -5.21 11.55
N ASP A 76 0.06 -6.48 11.15
CA ASP A 76 0.72 -6.91 9.90
C ASP A 76 0.29 -8.31 9.41
N PHE A 77 -0.93 -8.75 9.72
CA PHE A 77 -1.40 -10.11 9.37
C PHE A 77 -1.80 -10.22 7.90
N ALA A 78 -1.63 -11.40 7.30
CA ALA A 78 -2.07 -11.67 5.93
C ALA A 78 -3.59 -11.79 5.87
N ILE A 79 -4.27 -10.99 5.03
CA ILE A 79 -5.76 -10.98 4.97
C ILE A 79 -6.33 -12.26 4.35
N ASN A 80 -5.50 -13.01 3.62
CA ASN A 80 -5.88 -14.31 3.08
C ASN A 80 -5.78 -15.44 4.13
N PHE A 81 -5.29 -15.14 5.35
CA PHE A 81 -4.95 -16.09 6.42
C PHE A 81 -3.88 -17.11 6.06
N GLU A 82 -3.02 -16.78 5.10
CA GLU A 82 -1.86 -17.59 4.70
C GLU A 82 -0.58 -16.80 4.99
N PRO A 83 0.03 -16.96 6.19
CA PRO A 83 1.21 -16.19 6.59
C PRO A 83 2.44 -16.42 5.70
N GLU A 84 2.57 -17.62 5.12
CA GLU A 84 3.73 -17.97 4.29
C GLU A 84 3.59 -17.44 2.86
N ASN A 85 2.37 -17.22 2.40
CA ASN A 85 2.05 -16.71 1.07
C ASN A 85 0.91 -15.68 1.13
N PRO A 86 1.20 -14.42 1.48
CA PRO A 86 0.20 -13.35 1.58
C PRO A 86 -0.27 -12.81 0.22
N GLU A 87 0.21 -13.38 -0.89
CA GLU A 87 -0.02 -12.88 -2.24
C GLU A 87 -1.43 -13.24 -2.73
N CYS A 88 -2.14 -12.22 -3.21
CA CYS A 88 -3.43 -12.35 -3.87
C CYS A 88 -3.26 -12.11 -5.38
N GLU A 89 -3.90 -12.94 -6.21
CA GLU A 89 -3.93 -12.74 -7.66
C GLU A 89 -4.87 -11.59 -7.99
N GLU A 90 -4.32 -10.55 -8.62
CA GLU A 90 -5.03 -9.33 -8.99
C GLU A 90 -5.70 -8.62 -7.80
N ILE A 91 -6.25 -7.44 -8.07
CA ILE A 91 -7.07 -6.70 -7.11
C ILE A 91 -8.38 -7.43 -6.82
N SER A 92 -8.85 -8.24 -7.77
CA SER A 92 -10.01 -9.11 -7.58
C SER A 92 -9.77 -10.12 -6.44
N GLY A 93 -8.56 -10.71 -6.36
CA GLY A 93 -8.14 -11.57 -5.27
C GLY A 93 -8.04 -10.84 -3.93
N VAL A 94 -7.49 -9.63 -3.90
CA VAL A 94 -7.43 -8.80 -2.68
C VAL A 94 -8.85 -8.50 -2.16
N ILE A 95 -9.78 -8.14 -3.06
CA ILE A 95 -11.19 -7.88 -2.71
C ILE A 95 -11.87 -9.13 -2.16
N ALA A 96 -11.63 -10.30 -2.76
CA ALA A 96 -12.17 -11.57 -2.30
C ALA A 96 -11.63 -11.93 -0.91
N ALA A 97 -10.32 -11.79 -0.70
CA ALA A 97 -9.68 -12.02 0.59
C ALA A 97 -10.21 -11.05 1.67
N TYR A 98 -10.33 -9.76 1.35
CA TYR A 98 -10.93 -8.75 2.25
C TYR A 98 -12.35 -9.13 2.69
N ARG A 99 -13.21 -9.52 1.75
CA ARG A 99 -14.60 -9.94 2.05
C ARG A 99 -14.67 -11.19 2.92
N ARG A 100 -13.72 -12.12 2.76
CA ARG A 100 -13.61 -13.34 3.56
C ARG A 100 -13.02 -13.06 4.95
N CYS A 101 -12.07 -12.13 5.03
CA CYS A 101 -11.34 -11.79 6.24
C CYS A 101 -12.19 -11.03 7.25
N LEU A 102 -12.88 -9.99 6.79
CA LEU A 102 -13.58 -9.03 7.64
C LEU A 102 -14.56 -9.67 8.65
N PRO A 103 -15.37 -10.70 8.31
CA PRO A 103 -16.28 -11.34 9.26
C PRO A 103 -15.58 -12.22 10.32
N GLN A 104 -14.32 -12.57 10.12
CA GLN A 104 -13.57 -13.51 10.99
C GLN A 104 -12.69 -12.80 12.01
N ILE A 105 -12.41 -11.51 11.82
CA ILE A 105 -11.57 -10.69 12.69
C ILE A 105 -12.43 -9.78 13.57
N GLN A 106 -11.84 -9.29 14.66
CA GLN A 106 -12.45 -8.24 15.48
C GLN A 106 -11.68 -6.94 15.29
N LEU A 107 -12.36 -5.89 14.78
CA LEU A 107 -11.76 -4.56 14.67
C LEU A 107 -11.30 -4.08 16.05
N TYR A 108 -10.08 -3.54 16.14
CA TYR A 108 -9.49 -3.17 17.42
C TYR A 108 -8.59 -1.93 17.29
N GLY A 109 -7.65 -1.71 18.18
CA GLY A 109 -6.68 -0.63 18.08
C GLY A 109 -5.45 -0.95 18.91
N PRO A 110 -4.43 -0.08 18.91
CA PRO A 110 -4.35 1.22 18.24
C PRO A 110 -4.14 1.12 16.72
N THR A 111 -4.19 2.26 16.02
CA THR A 111 -3.84 2.33 14.61
C THR A 111 -2.33 2.50 14.45
N ASN A 112 -1.63 1.38 14.33
CA ASN A 112 -0.18 1.37 14.18
C ASN A 112 0.23 1.00 12.76
N VAL A 113 0.92 1.91 12.08
CA VAL A 113 1.36 1.74 10.68
C VAL A 113 2.84 1.37 10.60
N ALA A 114 3.65 1.65 11.63
CA ALA A 114 5.05 1.29 11.65
C ALA A 114 5.32 -0.22 11.42
N PRO A 115 4.54 -1.16 12.00
CA PRO A 115 4.77 -2.59 11.78
C PRO A 115 4.66 -3.00 10.30
N ILE A 116 3.66 -2.51 9.58
CA ILE A 116 3.47 -2.86 8.18
C ILE A 116 4.53 -2.23 7.28
N ILE A 117 4.99 -1.01 7.58
CA ILE A 117 6.12 -0.39 6.88
C ILE A 117 7.38 -1.24 7.04
N ASN A 118 7.68 -1.68 8.27
CA ASN A 118 8.86 -2.50 8.54
C ASN A 118 8.78 -3.89 7.85
N ARG A 119 7.58 -4.49 7.78
CA ARG A 119 7.36 -5.75 7.07
C ARG A 119 7.71 -5.63 5.58
N VAL A 120 7.31 -4.54 4.92
CA VAL A 120 7.64 -4.29 3.50
C VAL A 120 9.09 -3.84 3.30
N ALA A 121 9.66 -3.15 4.28
CA ALA A 121 11.06 -2.75 4.26
C ALA A 121 12.03 -3.94 4.27
N GLY A 122 11.69 -5.06 4.94
CA GLY A 122 12.54 -6.25 4.99
C GLY A 122 12.89 -6.84 3.61
N PRO A 123 11.91 -7.17 2.76
CA PRO A 123 12.16 -7.54 1.37
C PRO A 123 12.91 -6.47 0.56
N ALA A 124 12.57 -5.18 0.72
CA ALA A 124 13.24 -4.09 0.01
C ALA A 124 14.73 -3.95 0.40
N GLN A 125 15.08 -4.23 1.66
CA GLN A 125 16.46 -4.24 2.13
C GLN A 125 17.27 -5.39 1.52
N ARG A 126 16.67 -6.56 1.35
CA ARG A 126 17.31 -7.68 0.62
C ARG A 126 17.55 -7.31 -0.84
N GLU A 127 16.59 -6.67 -1.48
CA GLU A 127 16.75 -6.18 -2.85
C GLU A 127 17.90 -5.17 -2.97
N GLN A 128 18.02 -4.23 -2.04
CA GLN A 128 19.13 -3.28 -2.01
C GLN A 128 20.51 -3.97 -1.98
N SER A 129 20.63 -5.08 -1.25
CA SER A 129 21.90 -5.82 -1.14
C SER A 129 22.35 -6.48 -2.46
N THR A 130 21.45 -6.63 -3.44
CA THR A 130 21.80 -7.17 -4.76
C THR A 130 22.58 -6.17 -5.62
N GLY A 131 22.49 -4.87 -5.31
CA GLY A 131 23.14 -3.80 -6.08
C GLY A 131 22.58 -3.60 -7.48
N GLN A 132 21.42 -4.19 -7.81
CA GLN A 132 20.79 -4.11 -9.12
C GLN A 132 19.40 -3.47 -9.03
N ALA A 133 18.94 -2.87 -10.13
CA ALA A 133 17.59 -2.32 -10.23
C ALA A 133 16.59 -3.38 -10.67
N THR A 134 16.43 -4.48 -9.91
CA THR A 134 15.53 -5.57 -10.32
C THR A 134 14.11 -5.38 -9.81
N LYS A 135 13.94 -4.92 -8.57
CA LYS A 135 12.63 -4.72 -7.95
C LYS A 135 12.52 -3.40 -7.18
N TYR A 136 11.36 -2.76 -7.26
CA TYR A 136 10.98 -1.59 -6.47
C TYR A 136 9.63 -1.84 -5.81
N SER A 137 9.54 -1.67 -4.50
CA SER A 137 8.34 -2.00 -3.71
C SER A 137 7.47 -0.76 -3.48
N VAL A 138 6.15 -0.87 -3.65
CA VAL A 138 5.21 0.21 -3.32
C VAL A 138 4.19 -0.31 -2.31
N LEU A 139 4.15 0.30 -1.12
CA LEU A 139 3.18 -0.02 -0.08
C LEU A 139 1.96 0.90 -0.21
N LEU A 140 0.81 0.34 -0.56
CA LEU A 140 -0.48 1.04 -0.58
C LEU A 140 -1.22 0.82 0.74
N VAL A 141 -1.32 1.84 1.57
CA VAL A 141 -2.03 1.83 2.87
C VAL A 141 -3.40 2.47 2.71
N LEU A 142 -4.46 1.76 3.06
CA LEU A 142 -5.82 2.32 3.17
C LEU A 142 -6.14 2.48 4.65
N THR A 143 -6.44 3.69 5.09
CA THR A 143 -6.77 4.02 6.49
C THR A 143 -7.86 5.07 6.57
N ASP A 144 -8.60 5.10 7.67
CA ASP A 144 -9.58 6.16 7.94
C ASP A 144 -8.95 7.43 8.52
N GLY A 145 -7.63 7.47 8.73
CA GLY A 145 -6.86 8.69 8.99
C GLY A 145 -6.36 8.88 10.42
N VAL A 146 -6.73 7.98 11.34
CA VAL A 146 -6.24 8.04 12.73
C VAL A 146 -4.95 7.23 12.80
N VAL A 147 -3.78 7.83 13.02
CA VAL A 147 -2.53 7.09 13.29
C VAL A 147 -2.07 7.35 14.72
N SER A 148 -1.92 6.28 15.49
CA SER A 148 -1.57 6.34 16.91
C SER A 148 -0.06 6.34 17.14
N ASP A 149 0.71 5.69 16.27
CA ASP A 149 2.16 5.48 16.39
C ASP A 149 2.98 6.47 15.54
N MET A 150 2.65 7.75 15.59
CA MET A 150 3.29 8.76 14.72
C MET A 150 4.82 8.82 14.89
N ALA A 151 5.35 8.63 16.11
CA ALA A 151 6.79 8.66 16.37
C ALA A 151 7.52 7.46 15.72
N GLU A 152 6.94 6.28 15.86
CA GLU A 152 7.42 5.01 15.30
C GLU A 152 7.26 5.01 13.77
N THR A 153 6.13 5.49 13.26
CA THR A 153 5.84 5.62 11.83
C THR A 153 6.84 6.55 11.16
N ARG A 154 7.12 7.73 11.73
CA ARG A 154 8.20 8.61 11.22
C ARG A 154 9.56 7.93 11.25
N THR A 155 9.86 7.17 12.30
CA THR A 155 11.13 6.43 12.38
C THR A 155 11.23 5.34 11.31
N ALA A 156 10.13 4.63 11.04
CA ALA A 156 10.04 3.61 10.00
C ALA A 156 10.19 4.24 8.60
N ILE A 157 9.51 5.36 8.32
CA ILE A 157 9.63 6.10 7.05
C ILE A 157 11.06 6.59 6.83
N VAL A 158 11.69 7.21 7.85
CA VAL A 158 13.08 7.68 7.72
C VAL A 158 14.05 6.53 7.42
N ARG A 159 13.83 5.34 8.00
CA ARG A 159 14.62 4.14 7.67
C ARG A 159 14.33 3.65 6.25
N ALA A 160 13.06 3.54 5.89
CA ALA A 160 12.58 3.11 4.57
C ALA A 160 13.04 4.05 3.44
N SER A 161 13.29 5.34 3.74
CA SER A 161 13.76 6.32 2.74
C SER A 161 15.07 5.92 2.06
N ARG A 162 15.87 5.04 2.68
CA ARG A 162 17.12 4.53 2.11
C ARG A 162 16.98 3.25 1.31
N LEU A 163 15.78 2.67 1.23
CA LEU A 163 15.49 1.39 0.58
C LEU A 163 14.76 1.62 -0.76
N PRO A 164 14.73 0.66 -1.70
CA PRO A 164 13.97 0.77 -2.96
C PRO A 164 12.46 0.59 -2.71
N MET A 165 11.85 1.52 -1.95
CA MET A 165 10.43 1.47 -1.65
C MET A 165 9.76 2.85 -1.59
N SER A 166 8.46 2.89 -1.93
CA SER A 166 7.56 4.03 -1.75
C SER A 166 6.34 3.63 -0.93
N ILE A 167 5.66 4.60 -0.34
CA ILE A 167 4.47 4.42 0.47
C ILE A 167 3.39 5.36 -0.08
N ILE A 168 2.22 4.82 -0.38
CA ILE A 168 1.03 5.58 -0.79
C ILE A 168 -0.01 5.38 0.31
N ILE A 169 -0.44 6.46 0.94
CA ILE A 169 -1.48 6.46 1.98
C ILE A 169 -2.77 7.01 1.37
N VAL A 170 -3.80 6.18 1.32
CA VAL A 170 -5.13 6.55 0.84
C VAL A 170 -6.07 6.71 2.03
N GLY A 171 -6.45 7.96 2.31
CA GLY A 171 -7.40 8.29 3.36
C GLY A 171 -8.84 8.01 2.94
N VAL A 172 -9.52 7.10 3.62
CA VAL A 172 -10.94 6.78 3.38
C VAL A 172 -11.84 7.37 4.46
N GLY A 173 -13.09 7.68 4.11
CA GLY A 173 -14.03 8.28 5.06
C GLY A 173 -13.85 9.80 5.22
N ASN A 174 -14.30 10.32 6.35
CA ASN A 174 -14.48 11.76 6.59
C ASN A 174 -13.66 12.29 7.77
N ALA A 175 -12.65 11.55 8.24
CA ALA A 175 -11.82 12.00 9.35
C ALA A 175 -10.96 13.22 8.97
N ASP A 176 -10.28 13.76 9.98
CA ASP A 176 -9.22 14.74 9.80
C ASP A 176 -7.94 14.01 9.37
N PHE A 177 -7.39 14.43 8.24
CA PHE A 177 -6.17 13.85 7.65
C PHE A 177 -4.94 14.76 7.85
N THR A 178 -5.00 15.72 8.77
CA THR A 178 -3.90 16.64 9.06
C THR A 178 -2.60 15.90 9.38
N ASP A 179 -2.66 14.84 10.19
CA ASP A 179 -1.48 14.03 10.51
C ASP A 179 -0.92 13.29 9.29
N MET A 180 -1.78 12.89 8.34
CA MET A 180 -1.34 12.18 7.14
C MET A 180 -0.66 13.11 6.15
N ARG A 181 -1.14 14.37 6.03
CA ARG A 181 -0.48 15.42 5.26
C ARG A 181 0.91 15.74 5.81
N LEU A 182 1.08 15.68 7.13
CA LEU A 182 2.38 15.88 7.76
C LEU A 182 3.39 14.77 7.40
N LEU A 183 2.93 13.59 6.95
CA LEU A 183 3.80 12.51 6.48
C LEU A 183 4.20 12.66 5.01
N ASP A 184 3.48 13.45 4.22
CA ASP A 184 3.55 13.57 2.75
C ASP A 184 4.82 14.26 2.22
N GLY A 185 5.74 14.70 3.09
CA GLY A 185 7.05 15.26 2.69
C GLY A 185 7.03 16.63 1.96
N ASP A 186 5.88 17.05 1.42
CA ASP A 186 5.68 18.29 0.66
C ASP A 186 5.99 19.57 1.46
N ASP A 187 5.65 19.59 2.76
CA ASP A 187 5.89 20.73 3.66
C ASP A 187 7.32 20.73 4.27
N GLY A 188 8.20 19.85 3.78
CA GLY A 188 9.60 19.77 4.17
C GLY A 188 10.03 18.36 4.61
N PRO A 189 11.36 18.13 4.76
CA PRO A 189 11.89 16.80 4.99
C PRO A 189 11.38 16.22 6.31
N LEU A 190 10.70 15.08 6.23
CA LEU A 190 10.20 14.36 7.39
C LEU A 190 11.35 14.01 8.34
N ARG A 191 11.21 14.35 9.61
CA ARG A 191 12.20 14.03 10.65
C ARG A 191 11.64 13.03 11.63
N CYS A 192 12.45 12.03 11.96
CA CYS A 192 12.14 11.15 13.08
C CYS A 192 12.30 11.92 14.42
N PRO A 193 11.76 11.41 15.54
CA PRO A 193 11.89 12.07 16.86
C PRO A 193 13.32 12.34 17.31
N ARG A 194 14.31 11.62 16.75
CA ARG A 194 15.74 11.82 16.99
C ARG A 194 16.37 12.97 16.18
N GLY A 195 15.57 13.68 15.38
CA GLY A 195 16.00 14.81 14.55
C GLY A 195 16.63 14.43 13.20
N VAL A 196 16.81 13.14 12.92
CA VAL A 196 17.36 12.65 11.64
C VAL A 196 16.32 12.84 10.53
N PRO A 197 16.67 13.55 9.43
CA PRO A 197 15.79 13.71 8.28
C PRO A 197 15.74 12.44 7.42
N ALA A 198 14.63 12.25 6.71
CA ALA A 198 14.52 11.26 5.64
C ALA A 198 15.53 11.57 4.53
N ALA A 199 16.11 10.53 3.92
CA ALA A 199 17.11 10.68 2.87
C ALA A 199 16.50 11.21 1.56
N ARG A 200 15.24 10.86 1.33
CA ARG A 200 14.40 11.27 0.20
C ARG A 200 12.96 11.21 0.65
N ASP A 201 12.09 11.86 -0.11
CA ASP A 201 10.67 11.72 0.07
C ASP A 201 10.18 10.39 -0.53
N ILE A 202 9.32 9.68 0.21
CA ILE A 202 8.81 8.36 -0.17
C ILE A 202 7.32 8.19 0.11
N VAL A 203 6.66 9.17 0.71
CA VAL A 203 5.26 9.07 1.12
C VAL A 203 4.44 9.91 0.15
N GLN A 204 3.32 9.38 -0.30
CA GLN A 204 2.28 10.15 -0.99
C GLN A 204 0.98 9.98 -0.21
N PHE A 205 0.35 11.07 0.21
CA PHE A 205 -0.99 11.05 0.79
C PHE A 205 -2.06 11.45 -0.24
N VAL A 206 -3.15 10.68 -0.30
CA VAL A 206 -4.29 10.96 -1.17
C VAL A 206 -5.61 10.80 -0.39
N PRO A 207 -6.37 11.87 -0.14
CA PRO A 207 -7.71 11.76 0.43
C PRO A 207 -8.70 11.24 -0.62
N PHE A 208 -9.18 10.00 -0.46
CA PHE A 208 -10.07 9.36 -1.45
C PHE A 208 -11.40 10.10 -1.64
N ARG A 209 -11.87 10.80 -0.60
CA ARG A 209 -13.12 11.55 -0.64
C ARG A 209 -13.15 12.64 -1.72
N ASP A 210 -11.99 13.20 -2.06
CA ASP A 210 -11.86 14.29 -3.04
C ASP A 210 -12.05 13.77 -4.49
N PHE A 211 -12.05 12.44 -4.67
CA PHE A 211 -12.11 11.78 -5.98
C PHE A 211 -13.33 10.87 -6.18
N LYS A 212 -14.29 10.86 -5.25
CA LYS A 212 -15.50 10.01 -5.37
C LYS A 212 -16.30 10.28 -6.65
N ASP A 213 -16.38 11.55 -7.05
CA ASP A 213 -17.10 12.00 -8.25
C ASP A 213 -16.15 12.36 -9.41
N ALA A 214 -14.84 12.20 -9.21
CA ALA A 214 -13.84 12.55 -10.21
C ALA A 214 -13.62 11.41 -11.22
N ALA A 215 -13.11 11.75 -12.40
CA ALA A 215 -12.71 10.74 -13.37
C ALA A 215 -11.60 9.83 -12.79
N PRO A 216 -11.60 8.52 -13.07
CA PRO A 216 -10.56 7.60 -12.61
C PRO A 216 -9.13 8.04 -12.98
N SER A 217 -8.99 8.74 -14.11
CA SER A 217 -7.72 9.30 -14.55
C SER A 217 -7.17 10.42 -13.66
N ALA A 218 -8.04 11.18 -12.97
CA ALA A 218 -7.62 12.19 -12.00
C ALA A 218 -7.05 11.52 -10.74
N LEU A 219 -7.75 10.49 -10.23
CA LEU A 219 -7.26 9.70 -9.11
C LEU A 219 -5.92 9.02 -9.44
N ALA A 220 -5.80 8.43 -10.63
CA ALA A 220 -4.55 7.79 -11.08
C ALA A 220 -3.38 8.76 -11.12
N LYS A 221 -3.60 9.97 -11.63
CA LYS A 221 -2.58 11.01 -11.67
C LYS A 221 -2.10 11.38 -10.28
N CYS A 222 -3.00 11.53 -9.31
CA CYS A 222 -2.64 11.89 -7.93
C CYS A 222 -1.95 10.74 -7.18
N VAL A 223 -2.49 9.52 -7.27
CA VAL A 223 -1.92 8.33 -6.59
C VAL A 223 -0.50 8.02 -7.06
N LEU A 224 -0.25 8.13 -8.37
CA LEU A 224 1.03 7.78 -8.97
C LEU A 224 1.89 9.00 -9.34
N ALA A 225 1.53 10.21 -8.88
CA ALA A 225 2.23 11.44 -9.23
C ALA A 225 3.73 11.34 -8.90
N GLU A 226 4.03 10.82 -7.71
CA GLU A 226 5.37 10.86 -7.17
C GLU A 226 6.18 9.58 -7.35
N VAL A 227 5.53 8.43 -7.49
CA VAL A 227 6.22 7.13 -7.58
C VAL A 227 7.30 7.14 -8.68
N PRO A 228 7.06 7.65 -9.91
CA PRO A 228 8.11 7.70 -10.93
C PRO A 228 9.31 8.54 -10.52
N ARG A 229 9.08 9.71 -9.88
CA ARG A 229 10.15 10.59 -9.39
C ARG A 229 10.96 9.88 -8.30
N GLN A 230 10.27 9.29 -7.32
CA GLN A 230 10.88 8.61 -6.18
C GLN A 230 11.74 7.40 -6.61
N VAL A 231 11.31 6.66 -7.64
CA VAL A 231 12.08 5.56 -8.24
C VAL A 231 13.37 6.07 -8.87
N VAL A 232 13.28 7.12 -9.70
CA VAL A 232 14.45 7.71 -10.38
C VAL A 232 15.43 8.28 -9.37
N GLU A 233 14.94 9.02 -8.38
CA GLU A 233 15.74 9.63 -7.31
C GLU A 233 16.50 8.57 -6.51
N TYR A 234 15.84 7.45 -6.16
CA TYR A 234 16.49 6.35 -5.47
C TYR A 234 17.64 5.76 -6.29
N TYR A 235 17.39 5.30 -7.52
CA TYR A 235 18.43 4.63 -8.30
C TYR A 235 19.56 5.58 -8.72
N ALA A 236 19.25 6.86 -8.98
CA ALA A 236 20.26 7.89 -9.21
C ALA A 236 21.16 8.09 -7.98
N SER A 237 20.60 8.12 -6.77
CA SER A 237 21.37 8.25 -5.53
C SER A 237 22.30 7.05 -5.26
N GLN A 238 21.94 5.88 -5.77
CA GLN A 238 22.73 4.65 -5.66
C GLN A 238 23.75 4.48 -6.80
N GLY A 239 23.79 5.40 -7.78
CA GLY A 239 24.63 5.28 -8.97
C GLY A 239 24.23 4.13 -9.91
N ILE A 240 23.00 3.62 -9.77
CA ILE A 240 22.49 2.50 -10.57
C ILE A 240 21.78 3.07 -11.80
N SER A 241 22.32 2.79 -12.98
CA SER A 241 21.68 3.19 -14.24
C SER A 241 20.46 2.30 -14.54
N PRO A 242 19.42 2.82 -15.20
CA PRO A 242 18.30 2.01 -15.66
C PRO A 242 18.82 0.86 -16.53
N GLY A 243 18.41 -0.38 -16.23
CA GLY A 243 18.79 -1.54 -17.03
C GLY A 243 18.26 -1.47 -18.46
N VAL A 244 18.74 -2.36 -19.33
CA VAL A 244 18.21 -2.47 -20.70
C VAL A 244 16.71 -2.87 -20.61
N PRO A 245 15.79 -2.19 -21.32
CA PRO A 245 14.39 -2.59 -21.36
C PRO A 245 14.28 -4.06 -21.78
N ARG A 246 13.58 -4.89 -21.00
CA ARG A 246 13.28 -6.26 -21.46
C ARG A 246 12.44 -6.16 -22.74
N PRO A 247 12.76 -6.91 -23.81
CA PRO A 247 11.92 -6.92 -25.00
C PRO A 247 10.50 -7.34 -24.61
N CYS A 248 9.49 -6.54 -24.98
CA CYS A 248 8.11 -7.00 -24.96
C CYS A 248 8.03 -8.19 -25.92
N THR A 249 7.96 -9.42 -25.42
CA THR A 249 7.64 -10.57 -26.26
C THR A 249 6.20 -10.40 -26.74
N PRO A 250 5.95 -10.28 -28.05
CA PRO A 250 4.59 -10.26 -28.57
C PRO A 250 3.91 -11.58 -28.19
N ALA A 251 2.66 -11.50 -27.75
CA ALA A 251 1.85 -12.68 -27.50
C ALA A 251 1.87 -13.57 -28.75
N THR A 252 2.40 -14.79 -28.60
CA THR A 252 2.46 -15.79 -29.65
C THR A 252 1.04 -16.07 -30.11
N THR A 253 0.69 -15.65 -31.33
CA THR A 253 -0.55 -16.05 -31.99
C THR A 253 -0.63 -17.58 -32.04
N PRO A 254 -1.72 -18.21 -31.59
CA PRO A 254 -1.86 -19.65 -31.70
C PRO A 254 -1.94 -20.04 -33.18
N SER A 255 -1.02 -20.91 -33.61
CA SER A 255 -1.01 -21.52 -34.93
C SER A 255 -2.26 -22.40 -35.14
N PRO A 256 -2.91 -22.37 -36.32
CA PRO A 256 -4.04 -23.23 -36.60
C PRO A 256 -3.56 -24.69 -36.69
N SER A 257 -4.23 -25.58 -35.96
CA SER A 257 -3.99 -27.01 -36.00
C SER A 257 -4.46 -27.62 -37.35
N PRO A 258 -3.80 -28.70 -37.82
CA PRO A 258 -4.06 -29.32 -39.12
C PRO A 258 -5.42 -30.01 -39.24
#